data_AF-A0A8C4FDD7-F1
#
_entry.id   AF-A0A8C4FDD7-F1
#
_cell.length_a   1.000
_cell.length_b   1.000
_cell.length_c   1.000
_cell.angle_alpha   90.00
_cell.angle_beta   90.00
_cell.angle_gamma   90.00
#
_symmetry.space_group_name_H-M   'P 1'
#
loop_
_entity.id
_entity.type
_entity.pdbx_description
1 polymer ?
#
loop_
_entity_poly.entity_id
_entity_poly.type
_entity_poly.pdbx_seq_one_letter_code
_entity_poly.pdbx_strand_id
1 'polypeptide(L)'
;LTGQQWCTPRRLKPCRFMSGSIRNLEREYSCTVRLLDDTEYTCTIQRDAKGQYLFDLICHHLNLLEKDYFGIRYVDPDKQRHWLEFTKSISKQMKSQPPFTMCLRVKFYPPEPAALKEEITRYLVFLQIKRDLYHGRLLCKTSDAAMLAAHILQAEIGDYDPGKHPEGYSSKFQFFPKHSEKLERRIADIHKTELIGQTPETSERNFLQKAQMLETYGVDPHPCKDVSGNPAFLAFTPFGFVVLQGNKRVHFLKW
;
A
#
# COMPACT_ATOMS: atom_id res chain seq x y z
N LEU A 1 -48.02 -72.00 29.86
CA LEU A 1 -46.63 -72.47 30.05
C LEU A 1 -45.97 -72.52 28.68
N THR A 2 -44.94 -71.78 28.29
CA THR A 2 -44.13 -70.67 28.83
C THR A 2 -43.08 -70.51 27.74
N GLY A 3 -42.83 -69.30 27.22
CA GLY A 3 -41.78 -69.13 26.22
C GLY A 3 -41.77 -67.79 25.51
N GLN A 4 -41.69 -66.69 26.27
CA GLN A 4 -41.37 -65.37 25.74
C GLN A 4 -39.95 -65.36 25.17
N GLN A 5 -39.78 -65.16 23.86
CA GLN A 5 -38.53 -64.69 23.28
C GLN A 5 -38.58 -63.17 23.18
N TRP A 6 -37.93 -62.52 24.14
CA TRP A 6 -37.66 -61.10 24.11
C TRP A 6 -36.58 -60.83 23.07
N CYS A 7 -36.93 -60.11 22.00
CA CYS A 7 -35.94 -59.47 21.15
C CYS A 7 -35.15 -58.46 22.00
N THR A 8 -33.86 -58.71 22.17
CA THR A 8 -32.94 -57.79 22.83
C THR A 8 -32.86 -56.48 22.04
N PRO A 9 -33.00 -55.30 22.67
CA PRO A 9 -32.72 -54.06 21.99
C PRO A 9 -31.22 -53.99 21.72
N ARG A 10 -30.85 -53.81 20.45
CA ARG A 10 -29.48 -53.46 20.07
C ARG A 10 -29.07 -52.26 20.92
N ARG A 11 -28.07 -52.43 21.79
CA ARG A 11 -27.42 -51.31 22.48
C ARG A 11 -26.92 -50.34 21.42
N LEU A 12 -27.60 -49.23 21.26
CA LEU A 12 -27.03 -48.04 20.64
C LEU A 12 -25.77 -47.73 21.45
N LYS A 13 -24.60 -47.85 20.82
CA LYS A 13 -23.37 -47.30 21.37
C LYS A 13 -23.66 -45.82 21.63
N PRO A 14 -23.38 -45.28 22.83
CA PRO A 14 -23.41 -43.84 23.01
C PRO A 14 -22.45 -43.27 21.99
N CYS A 15 -22.95 -42.47 21.04
CA CYS A 15 -22.11 -41.52 20.35
C CYS A 15 -21.49 -40.70 21.47
N ARG A 16 -20.20 -40.95 21.75
CA ARG A 16 -19.39 -39.99 22.50
C ARG A 16 -19.52 -38.71 21.71
N PHE A 17 -20.34 -37.79 22.23
CA PHE A 17 -20.14 -36.37 21.96
C PHE A 17 -18.71 -36.11 22.41
N MET A 18 -17.80 -36.16 21.44
CA MET A 18 -16.50 -35.54 21.57
C MET A 18 -16.86 -34.08 21.80
N SER A 19 -16.82 -33.65 23.06
CA SER A 19 -16.69 -32.26 23.43
C SER A 19 -15.36 -31.80 22.84
N GLY A 20 -15.34 -31.55 21.53
CA GLY A 20 -14.30 -30.82 20.86
C GLY A 20 -14.22 -29.48 21.57
N SER A 21 -13.11 -29.27 22.26
CA SER A 21 -12.89 -28.15 23.15
C SER A 21 -13.33 -26.84 22.50
N ILE A 22 -14.44 -26.26 22.99
CA ILE A 22 -14.95 -24.94 22.59
C ILE A 22 -13.87 -23.85 22.82
N ARG A 23 -12.84 -24.14 23.63
CA ARG A 23 -11.70 -23.28 23.96
C ARG A 23 -10.74 -22.98 22.80
N ASN A 24 -10.97 -23.50 21.59
CA ASN A 24 -10.04 -23.33 20.45
C ASN A 24 -10.55 -22.36 19.37
N LEU A 25 -11.73 -21.76 19.54
CA LEU A 25 -12.26 -20.69 18.68
C LEU A 25 -11.95 -19.27 19.20
N GLU A 26 -11.50 -19.11 20.44
CA GLU A 26 -11.32 -17.78 21.08
C GLU A 26 -9.94 -17.17 20.88
N ARG A 27 -9.07 -17.76 20.04
CA ARG A 27 -7.73 -17.20 19.86
C ARG A 27 -7.78 -16.02 18.91
N GLU A 28 -8.04 -14.86 19.48
CA GLU A 28 -7.95 -13.57 18.84
C GLU A 28 -6.50 -13.13 18.72
N TYR A 29 -6.20 -12.47 17.61
CA TYR A 29 -4.91 -11.85 17.36
C TYR A 29 -5.08 -10.35 17.18
N SER A 30 -4.22 -9.57 17.84
CA SER A 30 -4.12 -8.15 17.56
C SER A 30 -3.47 -7.94 16.20
N CYS A 31 -4.09 -7.08 15.38
CA CYS A 31 -3.63 -6.71 14.05
C CYS A 31 -3.61 -5.20 13.90
N THR A 32 -2.48 -4.67 13.43
CA THR A 32 -2.30 -3.25 13.12
C THR A 32 -1.95 -3.11 11.64
N VAL A 33 -2.73 -2.30 10.93
CA VAL A 33 -2.48 -1.96 9.52
C VAL A 33 -2.14 -0.49 9.43
N ARG A 34 -0.90 -0.19 9.01
CA ARG A 34 -0.48 1.16 8.69
C ARG A 34 -1.09 1.58 7.36
N LEU A 35 -1.85 2.68 7.39
CA LEU A 35 -2.55 3.22 6.23
C LEU A 35 -1.60 4.03 5.33
N LEU A 36 -2.16 4.65 4.30
CA LEU A 36 -1.38 5.40 3.31
C LEU A 36 -1.01 6.81 3.77
N ASP A 37 -1.69 7.35 4.78
CA ASP A 37 -1.39 8.60 5.49
C ASP A 37 -0.51 8.38 6.74
N ASP A 38 0.03 7.17 6.89
CA ASP A 38 0.84 6.71 8.03
C ASP A 38 0.10 6.60 9.37
N THR A 39 -1.22 6.82 9.40
CA THR A 39 -2.06 6.45 10.55
C THR A 39 -2.16 4.92 10.69
N GLU A 40 -2.55 4.45 11.87
CA GLU A 40 -2.63 3.03 12.18
C GLU A 40 -4.06 2.61 12.50
N TYR A 41 -4.59 1.66 11.72
CA TYR A 41 -5.87 0.99 12.01
C TYR A 41 -5.58 -0.28 12.81
N THR A 42 -6.06 -0.34 14.05
CA THR A 42 -5.87 -1.51 14.93
C THR A 42 -7.18 -2.22 15.19
N CYS A 43 -7.18 -3.55 15.08
CA CYS A 43 -8.34 -4.40 15.33
C CYS A 43 -7.92 -5.78 15.88
N THR A 44 -8.88 -6.51 16.44
CA THR A 44 -8.71 -7.94 16.73
C THR A 44 -9.31 -8.79 15.61
N ILE A 45 -8.61 -9.85 15.25
CA ILE A 45 -9.05 -10.81 14.23
C ILE A 45 -9.10 -12.21 14.82
N GLN A 46 -10.11 -12.98 14.42
CA GLN A 46 -10.19 -14.40 14.76
C GLN A 46 -9.11 -15.20 14.04
N ARG A 47 -8.69 -16.34 14.60
CA ARG A 47 -7.62 -17.17 14.04
C ARG A 47 -7.84 -17.54 12.56
N ASP A 48 -9.07 -17.86 12.19
CA ASP A 48 -9.46 -18.28 10.85
C ASP A 48 -9.87 -17.11 9.93
N ALA A 49 -9.85 -15.87 10.43
CA ALA A 49 -10.17 -14.67 9.66
C ALA A 49 -9.35 -14.62 8.37
N LYS A 50 -10.05 -14.42 7.25
CA LYS A 50 -9.47 -14.33 5.92
C LYS A 50 -8.94 -12.93 5.65
N GLY A 51 -7.98 -12.82 4.72
CA GLY A 51 -7.46 -11.52 4.30
C GLY A 51 -8.56 -10.58 3.78
N GLN A 52 -9.58 -11.12 3.11
CA GLN A 52 -10.73 -10.35 2.62
C GLN A 52 -11.45 -9.62 3.75
N TYR A 53 -11.67 -10.27 4.89
CA TYR A 53 -12.37 -9.68 6.03
C TYR A 53 -11.65 -8.43 6.55
N LEU A 54 -10.34 -8.53 6.76
CA LEU A 54 -9.52 -7.39 7.20
C LEU A 54 -9.52 -6.27 6.15
N PHE A 55 -9.43 -6.62 4.86
CA PHE A 55 -9.46 -5.64 3.78
C PHE A 55 -10.79 -4.89 3.73
N ASP A 56 -11.92 -5.59 3.86
CA ASP A 56 -13.24 -4.96 3.87
C ASP A 56 -13.44 -4.04 5.08
N LEU A 57 -12.92 -4.40 6.26
CA LEU A 57 -12.93 -3.50 7.43
C LEU A 57 -12.19 -2.19 7.15
N ILE A 58 -11.00 -2.27 6.54
CA ILE A 58 -10.20 -1.09 6.20
C ILE A 58 -10.92 -0.25 5.14
N CYS A 59 -11.45 -0.88 4.09
CA CYS A 59 -12.19 -0.16 3.06
C CYS A 59 -13.45 0.51 3.64
N HIS A 60 -14.15 -0.13 4.57
CA HIS A 60 -15.27 0.48 5.25
C HIS A 60 -14.85 1.68 6.12
N HIS A 61 -13.77 1.53 6.89
CA HIS A 61 -13.20 2.61 7.70
C HIS A 61 -12.79 3.84 6.87
N LEU A 62 -12.23 3.61 5.68
CA LEU A 62 -11.82 4.65 4.74
C LEU A 62 -12.95 5.16 3.82
N ASN A 63 -14.15 4.58 3.89
CA ASN A 63 -15.23 4.81 2.93
C ASN A 63 -14.79 4.61 1.46
N LEU A 64 -13.98 3.57 1.21
CA LEU A 64 -13.37 3.30 -0.09
C LEU A 64 -14.23 2.38 -0.95
N LEU A 65 -14.73 2.92 -2.08
CA LEU A 65 -15.54 2.19 -3.06
C LEU A 65 -14.68 1.56 -4.19
N GLU A 66 -13.70 2.29 -4.72
CA GLU A 66 -12.81 1.82 -5.79
C GLU A 66 -11.66 0.95 -5.21
N LYS A 67 -12.03 -0.19 -4.63
CA LYS A 67 -11.12 -1.06 -3.84
C LYS A 67 -10.06 -1.77 -4.67
N ASP A 68 -10.32 -1.99 -5.97
CA ASP A 68 -9.54 -2.88 -6.84
C ASP A 68 -8.06 -2.47 -7.01
N TYR A 69 -7.72 -1.23 -6.72
CA TYR A 69 -6.35 -0.71 -6.81
C TYR A 69 -5.48 -1.07 -5.60
N PHE A 70 -6.09 -1.44 -4.48
CA PHE A 70 -5.40 -1.54 -3.19
C PHE A 70 -5.22 -2.98 -2.73
N GLY A 71 -4.28 -3.17 -1.81
CA GLY A 71 -4.07 -4.43 -1.12
C GLY A 71 -3.35 -4.24 0.20
N ILE A 72 -3.34 -5.31 1.00
CA ILE A 72 -2.59 -5.35 2.24
C ILE A 72 -1.27 -6.06 1.98
N ARG A 73 -0.17 -5.44 2.40
CA ARG A 73 1.19 -5.95 2.30
C ARG A 73 1.77 -6.16 3.68
N TYR A 74 2.52 -7.24 3.87
CA TYR A 74 3.32 -7.47 5.07
C TYR A 74 4.78 -7.76 4.71
N VAL A 75 5.64 -7.72 5.72
CA VAL A 75 7.06 -8.05 5.59
C VAL A 75 7.33 -9.24 6.51
N ASP A 76 7.93 -10.29 5.97
CA ASP A 76 8.26 -11.48 6.75
C ASP A 76 9.60 -11.30 7.52
N PRO A 77 9.96 -12.23 8.43
CA PRO A 77 11.22 -12.15 9.18
C PRO A 77 12.47 -12.07 8.30
N ASP A 78 12.42 -12.62 7.08
CA ASP A 78 13.49 -12.60 6.06
C ASP A 78 13.51 -11.30 5.25
N LYS A 79 12.76 -10.27 5.69
CA LYS A 79 12.61 -8.96 5.06
C LYS A 79 12.00 -9.01 3.65
N GLN A 80 11.31 -10.09 3.31
CA GLN A 80 10.61 -10.22 2.03
C GLN A 80 9.22 -9.61 2.13
N ARG A 81 8.82 -8.94 1.05
CA ARG A 81 7.54 -8.25 0.94
C ARG A 81 6.51 -9.19 0.33
N HIS A 82 5.36 -9.34 0.98
CA HIS A 82 4.29 -10.23 0.55
C HIS A 82 2.96 -9.49 0.50
N TRP A 83 2.16 -9.78 -0.51
CA TRP A 83 0.76 -9.36 -0.56
C TRP A 83 -0.10 -10.39 0.17
N LEU A 84 -0.98 -9.91 1.05
CA LEU A 84 -1.94 -10.75 1.74
C LEU A 84 -2.95 -11.31 0.72
N GLU A 85 -3.06 -12.63 0.67
CA GLU A 85 -4.05 -13.32 -0.13
C GLU A 85 -5.41 -13.26 0.55
N PHE A 86 -6.40 -12.69 -0.14
CA PHE A 86 -7.72 -12.43 0.43
C PHE A 86 -8.53 -13.69 0.73
N THR A 87 -8.31 -14.77 -0.01
CA THR A 87 -9.05 -16.03 0.14
C THR A 87 -8.51 -16.91 1.29
N LYS A 88 -7.29 -16.66 1.75
CA LYS A 88 -6.61 -17.45 2.78
C LYS A 88 -6.73 -16.80 4.15
N SER A 89 -6.65 -17.63 5.19
CA SER A 89 -6.58 -17.16 6.58
C SER A 89 -5.30 -16.33 6.78
N ILE A 90 -5.41 -15.23 7.52
CA ILE A 90 -4.30 -14.33 7.83
C ILE A 90 -3.23 -15.07 8.64
N SER A 91 -3.64 -15.77 9.71
CA SER A 91 -2.72 -16.48 10.60
C SER A 91 -1.90 -17.57 9.90
N LYS A 92 -2.41 -18.13 8.79
CA LYS A 92 -1.70 -19.13 7.98
C LYS A 92 -0.68 -18.53 7.01
N GLN A 93 -0.77 -17.23 6.73
CA GLN A 93 0.13 -16.51 5.81
C GLN A 93 1.26 -15.81 6.56
N MET A 94 0.95 -15.33 7.78
CA MET A 94 1.91 -14.64 8.63
C MET A 94 2.95 -15.63 9.16
N LYS A 95 4.23 -15.40 8.82
CA LYS A 95 5.36 -16.14 9.41
C LYS A 95 5.77 -15.60 10.78
N SER A 96 5.47 -14.34 11.08
CA SER A 96 5.74 -13.73 12.39
C SER A 96 4.70 -14.14 13.42
N GLN A 97 5.08 -14.14 14.69
CA GLN A 97 4.12 -14.30 15.79
C GLN A 97 3.29 -13.01 15.94
N PRO A 98 2.03 -13.09 16.43
CA PRO A 98 1.24 -11.91 16.79
C PRO A 98 1.96 -11.02 17.83
N PRO A 99 1.70 -9.70 17.88
CA PRO A 99 0.75 -8.96 17.05
C PRO A 99 1.18 -8.86 15.58
N PHE A 100 0.22 -8.87 14.66
CA PHE A 100 0.49 -8.76 13.23
C PHE A 100 0.54 -7.30 12.80
N THR A 101 1.64 -6.91 12.14
CA THR A 101 1.79 -5.59 11.54
C THR A 101 1.81 -5.69 10.02
N MET A 102 0.96 -4.91 9.35
CA MET A 102 0.83 -4.89 7.91
C MET A 102 0.67 -3.44 7.42
N CYS A 103 0.54 -3.26 6.11
CA CYS A 103 0.41 -1.96 5.47
C CYS A 103 -0.61 -2.00 4.34
N LEU A 104 -1.52 -1.03 4.29
CA LEU A 104 -2.34 -0.79 3.09
C LEU A 104 -1.48 -0.10 2.03
N ARG A 105 -1.47 -0.62 0.80
CA ARG A 105 -0.67 -0.07 -0.31
C ARG A 105 -1.45 -0.15 -1.62
N VAL A 106 -1.07 0.66 -2.59
CA VAL A 106 -1.55 0.48 -3.98
C VAL A 106 -0.86 -0.76 -4.54
N LYS A 107 -1.66 -1.72 -4.99
CA LYS A 107 -1.21 -2.96 -5.62
C LYS A 107 -1.23 -2.85 -7.14
N PHE A 108 -2.26 -2.20 -7.68
CA PHE A 108 -2.41 -1.97 -9.11
C PHE A 108 -2.52 -0.46 -9.34
N TYR A 109 -1.48 0.13 -9.91
CA TYR A 109 -1.48 1.56 -10.18
C TYR A 109 -2.43 1.83 -11.37
N PRO A 110 -3.35 2.80 -11.28
CA PRO A 110 -4.19 3.16 -12.41
C PRO A 110 -3.31 3.77 -13.53
N PRO A 111 -3.57 3.50 -14.82
CA PRO A 111 -2.89 4.19 -15.92
C PRO A 111 -3.13 5.70 -15.91
N GLU A 112 -4.33 6.12 -15.50
CA GLU A 112 -4.77 7.52 -15.41
C GLU A 112 -5.28 7.84 -13.99
N PRO A 113 -4.40 7.96 -12.99
CA PRO A 113 -4.78 8.24 -11.59
C PRO A 113 -5.65 9.49 -11.42
N ALA A 114 -5.43 10.52 -12.23
CA ALA A 114 -6.21 11.76 -12.16
C ALA A 114 -7.67 11.61 -12.62
N ALA A 115 -8.00 10.52 -13.32
CA ALA A 115 -9.33 10.22 -13.85
C ALA A 115 -10.14 9.25 -12.97
N LEU A 116 -9.58 8.77 -11.86
CA LEU A 116 -10.33 8.01 -10.85
C LEU A 116 -11.55 8.81 -10.39
N LYS A 117 -12.67 8.14 -10.10
CA LYS A 117 -13.95 8.82 -9.87
C LYS A 117 -14.00 9.45 -8.50
N GLU A 118 -13.63 8.69 -7.47
CA GLU A 118 -13.73 9.14 -6.08
C GLU A 118 -12.48 9.94 -5.69
N GLU A 119 -12.71 11.05 -4.99
CA GLU A 119 -11.64 11.90 -4.49
C GLU A 119 -10.74 11.18 -3.48
N ILE A 120 -11.33 10.40 -2.59
CA ILE A 120 -10.58 9.58 -1.63
C ILE A 120 -9.64 8.60 -2.33
N THR A 121 -10.05 7.99 -3.44
CA THR A 121 -9.19 7.08 -4.21
C THR A 121 -8.00 7.83 -4.81
N ARG A 122 -8.24 9.01 -5.42
CA ARG A 122 -7.18 9.87 -5.95
C ARG A 122 -6.19 10.26 -4.85
N TYR A 123 -6.69 10.68 -3.69
CA TYR A 123 -5.89 11.07 -2.54
C TYR A 123 -5.00 9.93 -2.04
N LEU A 124 -5.56 8.72 -1.87
CA LEU A 124 -4.79 7.55 -1.44
C LEU A 124 -3.70 7.16 -2.46
N VAL A 125 -4.00 7.25 -3.75
CA VAL A 125 -2.99 7.02 -4.82
C VAL A 125 -1.92 8.11 -4.80
N PHE A 126 -2.29 9.37 -4.57
CA PHE A 126 -1.35 10.48 -4.36
C PHE A 126 -0.39 10.19 -3.20
N LEU A 127 -0.91 9.77 -2.05
CA LEU A 127 -0.10 9.42 -0.87
C LEU A 127 0.86 8.26 -1.13
N GLN A 128 0.42 7.25 -1.89
CA GLN A 128 1.32 6.16 -2.29
C GLN A 128 2.46 6.65 -3.17
N ILE A 129 2.16 7.46 -4.19
CA ILE A 129 3.17 7.93 -5.15
C ILE A 129 4.11 8.95 -4.49
N LYS A 130 3.60 9.81 -3.60
CA LYS A 130 4.41 10.67 -2.72
C LYS A 130 5.40 9.83 -1.90
N ARG A 131 4.95 8.72 -1.32
CA ARG A 131 5.81 7.78 -0.60
C ARG A 131 6.85 7.12 -1.52
N ASP A 132 6.47 6.79 -2.75
CA ASP A 132 7.40 6.24 -3.75
C ASP A 132 8.46 7.26 -4.17
N LEU A 133 8.10 8.55 -4.25
CA LEU A 133 9.03 9.65 -4.48
C LEU A 133 10.01 9.78 -3.30
N TYR A 134 9.50 9.78 -2.07
CA TYR A 134 10.30 9.86 -0.85
C TYR A 134 11.31 8.71 -0.70
N HIS A 135 10.91 7.49 -1.05
CA HIS A 135 11.80 6.32 -1.00
C HIS A 135 12.66 6.14 -2.26
N GLY A 136 12.59 7.05 -3.23
CA GLY A 136 13.39 6.99 -4.46
C GLY A 136 12.97 5.88 -5.43
N ARG A 137 11.73 5.39 -5.33
CA ARG A 137 11.15 4.43 -6.30
C ARG A 137 10.65 5.12 -7.56
N LEU A 138 10.18 6.36 -7.43
CA LEU A 138 9.76 7.20 -8.55
C LEU A 138 10.94 8.07 -9.01
N LEU A 139 11.68 7.57 -10.00
CA LEU A 139 12.81 8.27 -10.61
C LEU A 139 12.32 9.38 -11.54
N CYS A 140 12.89 10.56 -11.38
CA CYS A 140 12.61 11.73 -12.20
C CYS A 140 13.84 12.64 -12.32
N LYS A 141 13.86 13.48 -13.36
CA LYS A 141 14.86 14.55 -13.50
C LYS A 141 14.60 15.67 -12.49
N THR A 142 15.62 16.45 -12.16
CA THR A 142 15.55 17.52 -11.16
C THR A 142 14.39 18.50 -11.37
N SER A 143 14.05 18.83 -12.63
CA SER A 143 12.93 19.72 -12.93
C SER A 143 11.57 19.12 -12.54
N ASP A 144 11.38 17.83 -12.81
CA ASP A 144 10.14 17.13 -12.50
C ASP A 144 10.05 16.86 -11.00
N ALA A 145 11.17 16.52 -10.36
CA ALA A 145 11.28 16.44 -8.90
C ALA A 145 10.82 17.75 -8.24
N ALA A 146 11.34 18.90 -8.69
CA ALA A 146 10.97 20.19 -8.13
C ALA A 146 9.47 20.48 -8.28
N MET A 147 8.89 20.20 -9.44
CA MET A 147 7.46 20.39 -9.69
C MET A 147 6.59 19.47 -8.83
N LEU A 148 6.94 18.19 -8.71
CA LEU A 148 6.22 17.23 -7.87
C LEU A 148 6.28 17.63 -6.39
N ALA A 149 7.45 18.00 -5.89
CA ALA A 149 7.60 18.48 -4.52
C ALA A 149 6.86 19.79 -4.26
N ALA A 150 6.82 20.71 -5.23
CA ALA A 150 6.04 21.94 -5.11
C ALA A 150 4.54 21.67 -5.03
N HIS A 151 3.99 20.71 -5.79
CA HIS A 151 2.60 20.29 -5.64
C HIS A 151 2.31 19.64 -4.29
N ILE A 152 3.22 18.80 -3.77
CA ILE A 152 3.08 18.24 -2.41
C ILE A 152 3.04 19.38 -1.38
N LEU A 153 3.95 20.35 -1.50
CA LEU A 153 4.04 21.50 -0.61
C LEU A 153 2.75 22.32 -0.64
N GLN A 154 2.27 22.71 -1.84
CA GLN A 154 1.01 23.43 -2.02
C GLN A 154 -0.18 22.68 -1.42
N ALA A 155 -0.24 21.35 -1.57
CA ALA A 155 -1.32 20.54 -1.00
C ALA A 155 -1.29 20.50 0.54
N GLU A 156 -0.10 20.55 1.15
CA GLU A 156 0.05 20.46 2.62
C GLU A 156 -0.10 21.80 3.35
N ILE A 157 0.41 22.90 2.77
CA ILE A 157 0.47 24.20 3.47
C ILE A 157 -0.31 25.32 2.77
N GLY A 158 -0.91 25.05 1.61
CA GLY A 158 -1.61 26.05 0.81
C GLY A 158 -0.66 27.09 0.22
N ASP A 159 -1.24 28.24 -0.18
CA ASP A 159 -0.51 29.30 -0.86
C ASP A 159 0.70 29.83 -0.08
N TYR A 160 1.72 30.27 -0.83
CA TYR A 160 2.86 30.96 -0.25
C TYR A 160 2.46 32.26 0.47
N ASP A 161 2.75 32.32 1.78
CA ASP A 161 2.60 33.50 2.64
C ASP A 161 4.00 33.96 3.14
N PRO A 162 4.45 35.19 2.80
CA PRO A 162 5.74 35.71 3.27
C PRO A 162 5.92 35.74 4.80
N GLY A 163 4.84 35.87 5.56
CA GLY A 163 4.87 35.88 7.02
C GLY A 163 5.01 34.49 7.65
N LYS A 164 4.59 33.44 6.93
CA LYS A 164 4.66 32.04 7.40
C LYS A 164 5.82 31.26 6.77
N HIS A 165 6.28 31.67 5.60
CA HIS A 165 7.24 30.95 4.76
C HIS A 165 8.53 31.77 4.58
N PRO A 166 9.41 31.77 5.60
CA PRO A 166 10.72 32.41 5.51
C PRO A 166 11.63 31.68 4.51
N GLU A 167 12.75 32.29 4.14
CA GLU A 167 13.75 31.63 3.28
C GLU A 167 14.15 30.25 3.84
N GLY A 168 14.22 29.25 2.96
CA GLY A 168 14.52 27.85 3.34
C GLY A 168 13.35 27.09 3.98
N TYR A 169 12.12 27.63 4.01
CA TYR A 169 10.97 26.90 4.58
C TYR A 169 10.74 25.51 3.96
N SER A 170 11.01 25.35 2.66
CA SER A 170 10.87 24.08 1.95
C SER A 170 11.79 22.99 2.47
N SER A 171 12.94 23.33 3.07
CA SER A 171 13.91 22.37 3.62
C SER A 171 13.40 21.63 4.85
N LYS A 172 12.31 22.10 5.47
CA LYS A 172 11.62 21.42 6.58
C LYS A 172 10.85 20.17 6.11
N PHE A 173 10.58 20.06 4.82
CA PHE A 173 9.80 18.97 4.24
C PHE A 173 10.74 17.96 3.58
N GLN A 174 10.57 16.68 3.94
CA GLN A 174 11.37 15.62 3.34
C GLN A 174 10.65 15.01 2.13
N PHE A 175 10.91 15.57 0.94
CA PHE A 175 10.33 15.05 -0.31
C PHE A 175 11.12 13.90 -0.95
N PHE A 176 12.43 13.86 -0.72
CA PHE A 176 13.38 12.94 -1.38
C PHE A 176 14.35 12.32 -0.37
N PRO A 177 15.03 11.20 -0.69
CA PRO A 177 16.11 10.65 0.14
C PRO A 177 17.34 11.57 0.22
N LYS A 178 17.59 12.36 -0.83
CA LYS A 178 18.73 13.28 -0.93
C LYS A 178 18.24 14.65 -1.37
N HIS A 179 18.61 15.67 -0.60
CA HIS A 179 18.24 17.06 -0.85
C HIS A 179 19.47 17.84 -1.30
N SER A 180 19.24 18.84 -2.15
CA SER A 180 20.26 19.82 -2.50
C SER A 180 19.65 21.20 -2.42
N GLU A 181 20.41 22.17 -1.94
CA GLU A 181 19.93 23.55 -1.78
C GLU A 181 19.39 24.13 -3.09
N LYS A 182 19.99 23.78 -4.23
CA LYS A 182 19.51 24.17 -5.57
C LYS A 182 18.10 23.64 -5.85
N LEU A 183 17.81 22.40 -5.46
CA LEU A 183 16.48 21.81 -5.63
C LEU A 183 15.46 22.46 -4.71
N GLU A 184 15.83 22.70 -3.45
CA GLU A 184 14.97 23.36 -2.46
C GLU A 184 14.57 24.77 -2.89
N ARG A 185 15.53 25.59 -3.36
CA ARG A 185 15.23 26.91 -3.93
C ARG A 185 14.27 26.81 -5.11
N ARG A 186 14.50 25.86 -6.02
CA ARG A 186 13.61 25.66 -7.18
C ARG A 186 12.19 25.24 -6.76
N ILE A 187 12.04 24.42 -5.72
CA ILE A 187 10.73 24.05 -5.18
C ILE A 187 10.01 25.28 -4.63
N ALA A 188 10.71 26.07 -3.81
CA ALA A 188 10.16 27.29 -3.22
C ALA A 188 9.75 28.32 -4.29
N ASP A 189 10.55 28.46 -5.36
CA ASP A 189 10.23 29.34 -6.49
C ASP A 189 8.93 28.91 -7.18
N ILE A 190 8.81 27.62 -7.55
CA ILE A 190 7.60 27.08 -8.20
C ILE A 190 6.38 27.29 -7.30
N HIS A 191 6.48 26.94 -6.02
CA HIS A 191 5.40 27.12 -5.05
C HIS A 191 4.95 28.59 -4.96
N LYS A 192 5.90 29.52 -4.95
CA LYS A 192 5.64 30.96 -4.85
C LYS A 192 5.09 31.56 -6.14
N THR A 193 5.47 31.09 -7.32
CA THR A 193 5.14 31.80 -8.58
C THR A 193 4.16 31.08 -9.48
N GLU A 194 4.07 29.75 -9.39
CA GLU A 194 3.32 28.93 -10.35
C GLU A 194 2.07 28.28 -9.73
N LEU A 195 2.02 28.08 -8.40
CA LEU A 195 0.98 27.29 -7.74
C LEU A 195 -0.05 28.09 -6.91
N ILE A 196 0.10 29.42 -6.82
CA ILE A 196 -0.82 30.29 -6.07
C ILE A 196 -2.27 30.08 -6.53
N GLY A 197 -3.18 29.93 -5.57
CA GLY A 197 -4.61 29.75 -5.77
C GLY A 197 -5.01 28.31 -6.08
N GLN A 198 -4.06 27.36 -6.17
CA GLN A 198 -4.42 25.94 -6.30
C GLN A 198 -4.88 25.39 -4.95
N THR A 199 -6.05 24.76 -4.96
CA THR A 199 -6.53 23.98 -3.82
C THR A 199 -5.68 22.71 -3.62
N PRO A 200 -5.73 22.08 -2.44
CA PRO A 200 -5.07 20.79 -2.22
C PRO A 200 -5.46 19.74 -3.26
N GLU A 201 -6.75 19.58 -3.54
CA GLU A 201 -7.28 18.58 -4.47
C GLU A 201 -6.79 18.84 -5.91
N THR A 202 -6.67 20.12 -6.28
CA THR A 202 -6.12 20.51 -7.59
C THR A 202 -4.64 20.19 -7.67
N SER A 203 -3.87 20.48 -6.62
CA SER A 203 -2.43 20.22 -6.54
C SER A 203 -2.12 18.73 -6.57
N GLU A 204 -2.88 17.93 -5.83
CA GLU A 204 -2.79 16.47 -5.82
C GLU A 204 -3.10 15.89 -7.20
N ARG A 205 -4.17 16.38 -7.86
CA ARG A 205 -4.51 15.94 -9.22
C ARG A 205 -3.40 16.28 -10.22
N ASN A 206 -2.84 17.49 -10.15
CA ASN A 206 -1.74 17.91 -11.02
C ASN A 206 -0.46 17.09 -10.76
N PHE A 207 -0.18 16.78 -9.49
CA PHE A 207 0.88 15.84 -9.11
C PHE A 207 0.68 14.47 -9.78
N LEU A 208 -0.53 13.91 -9.71
CA LEU A 208 -0.86 12.61 -10.30
C LEU A 208 -0.67 12.62 -11.83
N GLN A 209 -1.15 13.67 -12.51
CA GLN A 209 -0.93 13.86 -13.96
C GLN A 209 0.54 13.96 -14.32
N LYS A 210 1.36 14.61 -13.47
CA LYS A 210 2.80 14.70 -13.67
C LYS A 210 3.48 13.34 -13.45
N ALA A 211 3.12 12.64 -12.37
CA ALA A 211 3.75 11.39 -11.96
C ALA A 211 3.48 10.24 -12.94
N GLN A 212 2.28 10.13 -13.51
CA GLN A 212 1.94 9.07 -14.47
C GLN A 212 2.80 9.10 -15.75
N MET A 213 3.38 10.26 -16.09
CA MET A 213 4.26 10.41 -17.26
C MET A 213 5.69 9.91 -17.01
N LEU A 214 6.05 9.60 -15.77
CA LEU A 214 7.40 9.15 -15.43
C LEU A 214 7.59 7.66 -15.73
N GLU A 215 8.77 7.31 -16.24
CA GLU A 215 9.11 5.95 -16.67
C GLU A 215 9.00 4.89 -15.57
N THR A 216 9.19 5.30 -14.31
CA THR A 216 9.13 4.43 -13.13
C THR A 216 7.80 4.51 -12.37
N TYR A 217 6.79 5.13 -12.97
CA TYR A 217 5.43 5.15 -12.42
C TYR A 217 4.91 3.73 -12.18
N GLY A 218 4.49 3.46 -10.95
CA GLY A 218 3.95 2.16 -10.53
C GLY A 218 4.97 1.02 -10.48
N VAL A 219 6.27 1.31 -10.60
CA VAL A 219 7.33 0.28 -10.51
C VAL A 219 7.49 -0.17 -9.05
N ASP A 220 7.20 -1.45 -8.79
CA ASP A 220 7.63 -2.15 -7.56
C ASP A 220 8.74 -3.16 -7.88
N PRO A 221 10.02 -2.77 -7.72
CA PRO A 221 11.14 -3.59 -8.15
C PRO A 221 11.31 -4.81 -7.23
N HIS A 222 11.33 -5.98 -7.83
CA HIS A 222 11.65 -7.26 -7.23
C HIS A 222 13.09 -7.63 -7.60
N PRO A 223 14.00 -7.75 -6.62
CA PRO A 223 15.38 -8.12 -6.90
C PRO A 223 15.48 -9.51 -7.56
N CYS A 224 16.26 -9.60 -8.62
CA CYS A 224 16.57 -10.85 -9.30
C CYS A 224 18.01 -10.85 -9.83
N LYS A 225 18.39 -11.91 -10.54
CA LYS A 225 19.64 -11.98 -11.28
C LYS A 225 19.35 -12.23 -12.76
N ASP A 226 20.14 -11.64 -13.65
CA ASP A 226 20.10 -11.95 -15.07
C ASP A 226 20.79 -13.30 -15.37
N VAL A 227 20.79 -13.70 -16.64
CA VAL A 227 21.43 -14.95 -17.11
C VAL A 227 22.95 -14.99 -16.87
N SER A 228 23.58 -13.83 -16.70
CA SER A 228 25.00 -13.68 -16.40
C SER A 228 25.29 -13.56 -14.90
N GLY A 229 24.25 -13.62 -14.05
CA GLY A 229 24.35 -13.52 -12.60
C GLY A 229 24.39 -12.08 -12.06
N ASN A 230 24.26 -11.06 -12.92
CA ASN A 230 24.27 -9.66 -12.48
C ASN A 230 22.96 -9.29 -11.78
N PRO A 231 22.98 -8.42 -10.77
CA PRO A 231 21.78 -7.90 -10.13
C PRO A 231 20.89 -7.16 -11.14
N ALA A 232 19.61 -7.53 -11.16
CA ALA A 232 18.57 -6.85 -11.91
C ALA A 232 17.32 -6.71 -11.04
N PHE A 233 16.36 -5.90 -11.50
CA PHE A 233 15.06 -5.77 -10.87
C PHE A 233 13.95 -5.98 -11.89
N LEU A 234 12.96 -6.77 -11.51
CA LEU A 234 11.73 -6.97 -12.29
C LEU A 234 10.61 -6.15 -11.67
N ALA A 235 9.80 -5.51 -12.50
CA ALA A 235 8.61 -4.83 -12.02
C ALA A 235 7.46 -4.99 -13.00
N PHE A 236 6.26 -5.11 -12.44
CA PHE A 236 5.02 -5.00 -13.19
C PHE A 236 4.51 -3.58 -13.06
N THR A 237 4.16 -2.98 -14.19
CA THR A 237 3.58 -1.64 -14.28
C THR A 237 2.22 -1.72 -14.94
N PRO A 238 1.41 -0.66 -14.91
CA PRO A 238 0.11 -0.68 -15.58
C PRO A 238 0.22 -0.90 -17.09
N PHE A 239 1.38 -0.60 -17.68
CA PHE A 239 1.62 -0.63 -19.12
C PHE A 239 2.37 -1.87 -19.61
N GLY A 240 2.93 -2.66 -18.70
CA GLY A 240 3.74 -3.83 -19.06
C GLY A 240 4.74 -4.24 -17.98
N PHE A 241 5.58 -5.18 -18.37
CA PHE A 241 6.68 -5.71 -17.58
C PHE A 241 7.98 -4.96 -17.88
N VAL A 242 8.70 -4.58 -16.82
CA VAL A 242 9.94 -3.80 -16.88
C VAL A 242 11.09 -4.59 -16.25
N VAL A 243 12.26 -4.55 -16.93
CA VAL A 243 13.53 -5.00 -16.37
C VAL A 243 14.44 -3.78 -16.18
N LEU A 244 14.92 -3.58 -14.95
CA LEU A 244 15.87 -2.54 -14.58
C LEU A 244 17.23 -3.16 -14.24
N GLN A 245 18.31 -2.53 -14.69
CA GLN A 245 19.67 -2.77 -14.21
C GLN A 245 20.21 -1.46 -13.62
N GLY A 246 20.46 -1.45 -12.31
CA GLY A 246 20.67 -0.21 -11.57
C GLY A 246 19.46 0.72 -11.70
N ASN A 247 19.69 1.96 -12.13
CA ASN A 247 18.65 2.98 -12.33
C ASN A 247 18.20 3.12 -13.79
N LYS A 248 18.58 2.17 -14.66
CA LYS A 248 18.25 2.20 -16.10
C LYS A 248 17.27 1.10 -16.44
N ARG A 249 16.25 1.43 -17.23
CA ARG A 249 15.39 0.45 -17.87
C ARG A 249 16.10 -0.18 -19.05
N VAL A 250 16.19 -1.50 -19.04
CA VAL A 250 16.87 -2.29 -20.08
C VAL A 250 15.85 -2.96 -21.00
N HIS A 251 14.74 -3.44 -20.44
CA HIS A 251 13.64 -4.01 -21.21
C HIS A 251 12.30 -3.47 -20.76
N PHE A 252 11.40 -3.34 -21.73
CA PHE A 252 10.00 -3.05 -21.52
C PHE A 252 9.16 -3.91 -22.46
N LEU A 253 8.39 -4.82 -21.89
CA LEU A 253 7.47 -5.70 -22.61
C LEU A 253 6.05 -5.23 -22.30
N LYS A 254 5.34 -4.73 -23.31
CA LYS A 254 3.92 -4.38 -23.17
C LYS A 254 3.10 -5.67 -22.96
N TRP A 255 1.97 -5.53 -22.27
CA TRP A 255 1.01 -6.62 -22.05
C TRP A 255 0.50 -7.23 -23.35
#